data_AF-A0A3P7NVY3-F1
#
_entry.id   AF-A0A3P7NVY3-F1
#
_cell.length_a   1.000
_cell.length_b   1.000
_cell.length_c   1.000
_cell.angle_alpha   90.00
_cell.angle_beta   90.00
_cell.angle_gamma   90.00
#
_symmetry.space_group_name_H-M   'P 1'
#
loop_
_entity.id
_entity.type
_entity.pdbx_description
1 polymer ?
#
loop_
_entity_poly.entity_id
_entity_poly.type
_entity_poly.pdbx_seq_one_letter_code
_entity_poly.pdbx_strand_id
1 'polypeptide(L)'
;MLVDNLLQGYGFKDDESWKRIEFVEKIYKAHASWALGYALDATGRIPSRSPTSRLDPTALAIGLTFLICLLLFLLLLYIGIKKKRLLL
;
A
#
# COMPACT_ATOMS: atom_id res chain seq x y z
N MET A 1 -10.28 35.53 24.82
CA MET A 1 -9.07 35.57 25.66
C MET A 1 -8.68 34.21 26.27
N LEU A 2 -9.57 33.47 26.95
CA LEU A 2 -9.23 32.12 27.45
C LEU A 2 -8.97 31.11 26.31
N VAL A 3 -9.87 31.09 25.32
CA VAL A 3 -9.79 30.19 24.15
C VAL A 3 -8.53 30.48 23.34
N ASP A 4 -8.23 31.75 23.07
CA ASP A 4 -7.05 32.16 22.32
C ASP A 4 -5.75 31.73 23.01
N ASN A 5 -5.69 31.84 24.34
CA ASN A 5 -4.53 31.41 25.13
C ASN A 5 -4.35 29.88 25.12
N LEU A 6 -5.45 29.11 25.19
CA LEU A 6 -5.41 27.65 25.07
C LEU A 6 -4.92 27.23 23.68
N LEU A 7 -5.45 27.86 22.63
CA LEU A 7 -5.07 27.58 21.24
C LEU A 7 -3.59 27.87 20.98
N GLN A 8 -3.09 29.00 21.49
CA GLN A 8 -1.66 29.31 21.43
C GLN A 8 -0.81 28.29 22.19
N GLY A 9 -1.27 27.81 23.35
CA GLY A 9 -0.61 26.75 24.13
C GLY A 9 -0.57 25.40 23.40
N TYR A 10 -1.60 25.07 22.62
CA TYR A 10 -1.64 23.88 21.77
C TYR A 10 -0.93 24.05 20.41
N GLY A 11 -0.36 25.23 20.14
CA GLY A 11 0.42 25.49 18.93
C GLY A 11 -0.38 26.07 17.75
N PHE A 12 -1.67 26.37 17.92
CA PHE A 12 -2.48 27.09 16.94
C PHE A 12 -2.25 28.59 17.07
N LYS A 13 -1.18 29.08 16.44
CA LYS A 13 -0.67 30.46 16.62
C LYS A 13 -1.03 31.41 15.48
N ASP A 14 -1.45 30.87 14.34
CA ASP A 14 -1.74 31.58 13.11
C ASP A 14 -3.11 31.17 12.54
N ASP A 15 -3.73 32.06 11.78
CA ASP A 15 -5.05 31.82 11.18
C ASP A 15 -5.05 30.58 10.26
N GLU A 16 -3.91 30.25 9.64
CA GLU A 16 -3.76 29.09 8.77
C GLU A 16 -3.78 27.76 9.55
N SER A 17 -3.28 27.71 10.79
CA SER A 17 -3.43 26.51 11.63
C SER A 17 -4.84 26.37 12.18
N TRP A 18 -5.49 27.49 12.50
CA TRP A 18 -6.89 27.48 12.94
C TRP A 18 -7.84 26.94 11.87
N LYS A 19 -7.65 27.35 10.60
CA LYS A 19 -8.44 26.85 9.45
C LYS A 19 -8.33 25.34 9.19
N ARG A 20 -7.35 24.65 9.79
CA ARG A 20 -7.18 23.19 9.66
C ARG A 20 -7.98 22.38 10.70
N ILE A 21 -8.64 23.04 11.66
CA ILE A 21 -9.45 22.36 12.67
C ILE A 21 -10.88 22.15 12.14
N GLU A 22 -11.28 20.88 12.07
CA GLU A 22 -12.66 20.50 11.78
C GLU A 22 -13.35 20.00 13.05
N PHE A 23 -14.46 20.62 13.39
CA PHE A 23 -15.30 20.18 14.52
C PHE A 23 -16.24 19.08 14.03
N VAL A 24 -15.95 17.84 14.42
CA VAL A 24 -16.69 16.64 13.96
C VAL A 24 -17.21 15.81 15.13
N GLU A 25 -18.44 15.31 15.01
CA GLU A 25 -19.01 14.34 15.96
C GLU A 25 -18.82 12.90 15.48
N LYS A 26 -18.94 12.69 14.17
CA LYS A 26 -18.85 11.39 13.51
C LYS A 26 -17.95 11.46 12.30
N ILE A 27 -17.15 10.42 12.11
CA ILE A 27 -16.37 10.20 10.91
C ILE A 27 -17.00 9.01 10.20
N TYR A 28 -17.52 9.26 9.00
CA TYR A 28 -18.31 8.30 8.24
C TYR A 28 -19.55 7.81 9.03
N LYS A 29 -19.46 6.64 9.69
CA LYS A 29 -20.55 6.03 10.46
C LYS A 29 -20.18 5.79 11.93
N ALA A 30 -18.97 6.15 12.35
CA ALA A 30 -18.47 5.94 13.71
C ALA A 30 -18.30 7.27 14.45
N HIS A 31 -18.56 7.28 15.75
CA HIS A 31 -18.31 8.44 16.60
C HIS A 31 -16.80 8.69 16.75
N ALA A 32 -16.39 9.95 16.60
CA ALA A 32 -15.02 10.37 16.82
C ALA A 32 -14.70 10.37 18.33
N SER A 33 -14.35 9.19 18.85
CA SER A 33 -14.08 8.98 20.28
C SER A 33 -13.03 7.89 20.50
N TRP A 34 -12.46 7.87 21.70
CA TRP A 34 -11.44 6.89 22.11
C TRP A 34 -11.96 5.44 22.16
N ALA A 35 -13.28 5.25 22.29
CA ALA A 35 -13.88 3.92 22.46
C ALA A 35 -13.61 2.97 21.27
N LEU A 36 -13.63 3.49 20.04
CA LEU A 36 -13.34 2.70 18.85
C LEU A 36 -11.87 2.24 18.84
N GLY A 37 -10.94 3.14 19.16
CA GLY A 37 -9.51 2.81 19.26
C GLY A 37 -9.24 1.75 20.33
N TYR A 38 -9.89 1.89 21.49
CA TYR A 38 -9.81 0.90 22.57
C TYR A 38 -10.28 -0.50 22.13
N ALA A 39 -11.42 -0.58 21.44
CA ALA A 39 -11.92 -1.86 20.92
C ALA A 39 -11.00 -2.47 19.86
N LEU A 40 -10.38 -1.64 19.01
CA LEU A 40 -9.43 -2.12 18.00
C LEU A 40 -8.15 -2.67 18.62
N ASP A 41 -7.61 -1.99 19.63
CA ASP A 41 -6.44 -2.42 20.39
C ASP A 41 -6.70 -3.72 21.15
N ALA A 42 -7.80 -3.78 21.92
CA ALA A 42 -8.20 -4.95 22.69
C ALA A 42 -8.43 -6.20 21.82
N THR A 43 -8.77 -6.01 20.54
CA THR A 43 -9.00 -7.12 19.61
C THR A 43 -7.80 -7.45 18.72
N GLY A 44 -6.67 -6.75 18.88
CA GLY A 44 -5.45 -6.98 18.10
C GLY A 44 -5.62 -6.75 16.60
N ARG A 45 -6.58 -5.91 16.21
CA ARG A 45 -6.92 -5.68 14.78
C ARG A 45 -6.03 -4.65 14.10
N ILE A 46 -5.21 -3.93 14.86
CA ILE A 46 -4.20 -3.01 14.32
C ILE A 46 -2.91 -3.81 14.13
N PRO A 47 -2.52 -4.15 12.89
CA PRO A 47 -1.32 -4.94 12.66
C PRO A 47 -0.09 -4.11 12.99
N SER A 48 0.83 -4.68 13.77
CA SER A 48 2.10 -4.03 14.14
C SER A 48 3.09 -3.91 12.98
N ARG A 49 2.82 -4.61 11.88
CA ARG A 49 3.63 -4.56 10.66
C ARG A 49 2.70 -4.49 9.46
N SER A 50 3.12 -3.78 8.42
CA SER A 50 2.40 -3.84 7.15
C SER A 50 2.22 -5.30 6.73
N PRO A 51 1.05 -5.67 6.19
CA PRO A 51 0.86 -7.01 5.66
C PRO A 51 1.98 -7.26 4.65
N THR A 52 2.74 -8.32 4.89
CA THR A 52 3.82 -8.69 3.97
C THR A 52 3.16 -8.92 2.62
N SER A 53 3.56 -8.14 1.61
CA SER A 53 3.14 -8.37 0.24
C SER A 53 3.78 -9.68 -0.22
N ARG A 54 3.16 -10.80 0.16
CA ARG A 54 3.53 -12.10 -0.34
C ARG A 54 3.06 -12.15 -1.78
N LEU A 55 4.01 -12.16 -2.71
CA LEU A 55 3.74 -12.55 -4.09
C LEU A 55 3.01 -13.89 -4.05
N ASP A 56 1.86 -13.97 -4.71
CA ASP A 56 1.09 -15.20 -4.77
C ASP A 56 2.00 -16.30 -5.36
N PRO A 57 2.27 -17.39 -4.62
CA PRO A 57 3.15 -18.46 -5.08
C PRO A 57 2.74 -19.02 -6.44
N THR A 58 1.43 -19.04 -6.74
CA THR A 58 0.90 -19.53 -8.00
C THR A 58 1.19 -18.54 -9.15
N ALA A 59 0.98 -17.25 -8.93
CA ALA A 59 1.29 -16.21 -9.92
C ALA A 59 2.80 -16.16 -10.23
N LEU A 60 3.65 -16.34 -9.20
CA LEU A 60 5.10 -16.44 -9.36
C LEU A 60 5.49 -17.66 -10.21
N ALA A 61 4.92 -18.82 -9.91
CA ALA A 61 5.19 -20.05 -10.65
C ALA A 61 4.78 -19.90 -12.12
N ILE A 62 3.57 -19.42 -12.39
CA ILE A 62 3.05 -19.22 -13.76
C ILE A 62 3.93 -18.23 -14.53
N GLY A 63 4.29 -17.11 -13.91
CA GLY A 63 5.16 -16.10 -14.52
C GLY A 63 6.54 -16.67 -14.90
N LEU A 64 7.16 -17.44 -14.00
CA LEU A 64 8.44 -18.11 -14.26
C LEU A 64 8.34 -19.16 -15.35
N THR A 65 7.31 -20.00 -15.33
CA THR A 65 7.09 -21.02 -16.36
C THR A 65 6.92 -20.37 -17.74
N PHE A 66 6.12 -19.31 -17.83
CA PHE A 66 5.92 -18.58 -19.08
C PHE A 66 7.22 -17.98 -19.62
N LEU A 67 8.02 -17.36 -18.74
CA LEU A 67 9.30 -16.75 -19.10
C LEU A 67 10.32 -17.78 -19.61
N ILE A 68 10.37 -18.96 -18.97
CA ILE A 68 11.21 -20.09 -19.39
C ILE A 68 10.75 -20.62 -20.76
N CYS A 69 9.45 -20.83 -20.96
CA CYS A 69 8.90 -21.27 -22.24
C CYS A 69 9.22 -20.29 -23.37
N LEU A 70 9.08 -18.98 -23.12
CA LEU A 70 9.41 -17.93 -24.08
C LEU A 70 10.90 -17.98 -24.47
N LEU A 71 11.79 -18.13 -23.48
CA LEU A 71 13.23 -18.22 -23.71
C LEU A 71 13.60 -19.44 -24.56
N LEU A 72 13.00 -20.61 -24.25
CA LEU A 72 13.21 -21.83 -25.03
C LEU A 72 12.71 -21.69 -26.46
N PHE A 73 11.56 -21.05 -26.66
CA PHE A 73 11.02 -20.79 -27.98
C PHE A 73 11.94 -19.89 -28.82
N LEU A 74 12.44 -18.80 -28.24
CA LEU A 74 13.42 -17.91 -28.89
C LEU A 74 14.72 -18.65 -29.23
N LEU A 75 15.21 -19.52 -28.35
CA LEU A 75 16.40 -20.33 -28.60
C LEU A 75 16.21 -21.27 -29.80
N LEU A 76 15.07 -21.95 -29.87
CA LEU A 76 14.73 -22.83 -31.00
C LEU A 76 14.64 -22.06 -32.31
N LEU A 77 14.01 -20.87 -32.31
CA LEU A 77 13.98 -19.99 -33.48
C LEU A 77 15.39 -19.58 -33.90
N TYR A 78 16.23 -19.16 -32.97
CA TYR A 78 17.61 -18.77 -33.25
C TYR A 78 18.42 -19.91 -33.89
N ILE A 79 18.33 -21.12 -33.31
CA ILE A 79 19.00 -22.31 -33.85
C ILE A 79 18.46 -22.66 -35.24
N GLY A 80 17.14 -22.58 -35.44
CA GLY A 80 16.50 -22.83 -36.74
C GLY A 80 16.96 -21.85 -37.83
N ILE A 81 17.07 -20.56 -37.49
CA ILE A 81 17.58 -19.52 -38.39
C ILE A 81 19.07 -19.76 -38.71
N LYS A 82 19.89 -20.08 -37.70
CA LYS A 82 21.30 -20.39 -37.90
C LYS A 82 21.50 -21.62 -38.80
N LYS A 83 20.71 -22.68 -38.58
CA LYS A 83 20.74 -23.91 -39.39
C LYS A 83 20.33 -23.66 -40.84
N LYS A 84 19.27 -22.88 -41.08
CA LYS A 84 18.88 -22.48 -42.45
C LYS A 84 19.97 -21.68 -43.17
N ARG A 85 20.67 -20.78 -42.46
CA ARG A 85 21.77 -19.99 -43.03
C ARG A 85 23.02 -20.82 -43.38
N LEU A 86 23.26 -21.94 -42.69
CA LEU A 86 24.41 -22.83 -42.96
C LEU A 86 24.17 -23.82 -44.12
N LEU A 87 22.92 -24.00 -44.55
CA LEU A 87 22.52 -24.92 -45.62
C LEU A 87 22.28 -24.21 -46.97
N LEU A 88 22.67 -22.94 -47.07
CA LEU A 88 22.48 -22.04 -48.23
C LEU A 88 23.82 -21.40 -48.56
#